data_AF-A0A8D2Q7U8-F1
#
_entry.id   AF-A0A8D2Q7U8-F1
#
_cell.length_a   1.000
_cell.length_b   1.000
_cell.length_c   1.000
_cell.angle_alpha   90.00
_cell.angle_beta   90.00
_cell.angle_gamma   90.00
#
_symmetry.space_group_name_H-M   'P 1'
#
loop_
_entity.id
_entity.type
_entity.pdbx_description
1 polymer ?
#
loop_
_entity_poly.entity_id
_entity_poly.type
_entity_poly.pdbx_seq_one_letter_code
_entity_poly.pdbx_strand_id
1 'polypeptide(L)'
;MEEKPLVGREEEFEVKKILDSRFHRGHLQCLIHWMGESPEDLSWEPVNFIHTPKFLQQFHAYFPHEPGGKRLLPWMGSQGGE
;
A
#
# COMPACT_ATOMS: atom_id res chain seq x y z
N MET A 1 -15.05 -35.14 3.94
CA MET A 1 -14.80 -33.86 4.63
C MET A 1 -14.07 -33.03 3.61
N GLU A 2 -14.75 -32.04 3.03
CA GLU A 2 -14.21 -31.26 1.91
C GLU A 2 -13.19 -30.27 2.46
N GLU A 3 -11.92 -30.59 2.24
CA GLU A 3 -10.80 -29.71 2.58
C GLU A 3 -10.81 -28.62 1.51
N LYS A 4 -11.47 -27.50 1.82
CA LYS A 4 -11.40 -26.30 0.97
C LYS A 4 -9.92 -26.02 0.71
N PRO A 5 -9.45 -26.00 -0.56
CA PRO A 5 -8.10 -25.54 -0.82
C PRO A 5 -8.06 -24.08 -0.36
N LEU A 6 -7.16 -23.80 0.59
CA LEU A 6 -6.78 -22.44 0.98
C LEU A 6 -6.08 -21.84 -0.24
N VAL A 7 -6.90 -21.43 -1.20
CA VAL A 7 -6.49 -20.76 -2.42
C VAL A 7 -5.67 -19.56 -1.97
N GLY A 8 -4.43 -19.48 -2.47
CA GLY A 8 -3.52 -18.35 -2.26
C GLY A 8 -4.09 -17.10 -2.91
N ARG A 9 -5.14 -16.54 -2.30
CA ARG A 9 -5.70 -15.25 -2.64
C ARG A 9 -4.98 -14.25 -1.78
N GLU A 10 -4.19 -13.41 -2.42
CA GLU A 10 -3.79 -12.12 -1.91
C GLU A 10 -5.08 -11.44 -1.42
N GLU A 11 -5.38 -11.55 -0.11
CA GLU A 11 -6.59 -10.97 0.47
C GLU A 11 -6.44 -9.44 0.44
N GLU A 12 -7.32 -8.78 -0.30
CA GLU A 12 -7.39 -7.33 -0.36
C GLU A 12 -8.00 -6.82 0.95
N PHE A 13 -7.16 -6.44 1.90
CA PHE A 13 -7.61 -5.86 3.18
C PHE A 13 -7.86 -4.36 3.05
N GLU A 14 -8.88 -3.88 3.78
CA GLU A 14 -9.21 -2.46 3.79
C GLU A 14 -8.15 -1.67 4.57
N VAL A 15 -7.41 -0.81 3.87
CA VAL A 15 -6.41 0.08 4.47
C VAL A 15 -7.10 1.27 5.13
N LYS A 16 -6.76 1.54 6.39
CA LYS A 16 -7.21 2.73 7.12
C LYS A 16 -6.44 3.96 6.67
N LYS A 17 -5.11 3.88 6.65
CA LYS A 17 -4.20 4.94 6.18
C LYS A 17 -2.78 4.42 5.97
N ILE A 18 -2.02 5.16 5.17
CA ILE A 18 -0.57 5.02 5.09
C ILE A 18 0.05 5.96 6.12
N LEU A 19 0.93 5.41 6.95
CA LEU A 19 1.58 6.14 8.03
C LEU A 19 2.96 6.67 7.62
N ASP A 20 3.68 5.90 6.80
CA ASP A 20 5.09 6.14 6.50
C ASP A 20 5.45 5.47 5.17
N SER A 21 6.55 5.89 4.57
CA SER A 21 7.12 5.27 3.37
C SER A 21 8.63 5.19 3.47
N ARG A 22 9.21 4.10 2.97
CA ARG A 22 10.67 3.93 2.97
C ARG A 22 11.15 3.15 1.76
N PHE A 23 12.41 3.35 1.39
CA PHE A 23 13.11 2.44 0.49
C PHE A 23 13.81 1.35 1.31
N HIS A 24 13.44 0.09 1.07
CA HIS A 24 14.13 -1.07 1.62
C HIS A 24 14.67 -1.91 0.46
N ARG A 25 15.99 -2.12 0.41
CA ARG A 25 16.68 -2.85 -0.67
C ARG A 25 16.32 -2.34 -2.09
N GLY A 26 16.13 -1.02 -2.24
CA GLY A 26 15.77 -0.38 -3.51
C GLY A 26 14.27 -0.42 -3.87
N HIS A 27 13.47 -1.12 -3.07
CA HIS A 27 12.03 -1.28 -3.26
C HIS A 27 11.30 -0.32 -2.32
N LEU A 28 10.25 0.35 -2.84
CA LEU A 28 9.45 1.22 -2.00
C LEU A 28 8.46 0.37 -1.20
N GLN A 29 8.44 0.59 0.12
CA GLN A 29 7.49 0.02 1.05
C GLN A 29 6.74 1.15 1.75
N CYS A 30 5.47 0.92 2.04
CA CYS A 30 4.66 1.83 2.84
C CYS A 30 4.19 1.11 4.11
N LEU A 31 4.19 1.85 5.22
CA LEU A 31 3.66 1.36 6.48
C LEU A 31 2.14 1.50 6.45
N ILE A 32 1.46 0.37 6.40
CA ILE A 32 0.01 0.29 6.28
C ILE A 32 -0.61 0.14 7.67
N HIS A 33 -1.56 1.02 7.97
CA HIS A 33 -2.51 0.80 9.06
C HIS A 33 -3.75 0.12 8.48
N TRP A 34 -3.97 -1.15 8.83
CA TRP A 34 -5.15 -1.90 8.46
C TRP A 34 -6.39 -1.46 9.25
N MET A 35 -7.57 -1.51 8.64
CA MET A 35 -8.83 -1.24 9.33
C MET A 35 -9.14 -2.36 10.34
N GLY A 36 -9.45 -1.98 11.59
CA GLY A 36 -9.79 -2.92 12.66
C GLY A 36 -8.61 -3.36 13.52
N GLU A 37 -7.38 -3.13 13.07
CA GLU A 37 -6.16 -3.57 13.76
C GLU A 37 -5.55 -2.48 14.66
N SER A 38 -4.82 -2.92 15.68
CA SER A 38 -4.13 -2.04 16.61
C SER A 38 -2.94 -1.36 15.90
N PRO A 39 -2.45 -0.22 16.40
CA PRO A 39 -1.22 0.39 15.87
C PRO A 39 0.03 -0.49 16.04
N GLU A 40 -0.12 -1.66 16.66
CA GLU A 40 0.92 -2.67 16.83
C GLU A 40 1.00 -3.61 15.61
N ASP A 41 -0.09 -3.74 14.86
CA ASP A 41 -0.24 -4.65 13.70
C ASP A 41 0.09 -3.95 12.37
N LEU A 42 0.88 -2.88 12.43
CA LEU A 42 1.31 -2.15 11.24
C LEU A 42 2.33 -2.98 10.46
N SER A 43 2.10 -3.17 9.17
CA SER A 43 3.02 -3.91 8.30
C SER A 43 3.63 -3.01 7.22
N TRP A 44 4.86 -3.33 6.84
CA TRP A 44 5.57 -2.70 5.73
C TRP A 44 5.28 -3.45 4.44
N GLU A 45 4.29 -2.97 3.70
CA GLU A 45 3.87 -3.59 2.45
C GLU A 45 4.59 -2.94 1.26
N PRO A 46 5.01 -3.72 0.25
CA PRO A 46 5.55 -3.18 -0.98
C PRO A 46 4.47 -2.37 -1.69
N VAL A 47 4.85 -1.24 -2.30
CA VAL A 47 3.88 -0.36 -2.96
C VAL A 47 3.11 -1.06 -4.09
N ASN A 48 3.68 -2.13 -4.66
CA ASN A 48 3.07 -2.93 -5.71
C ASN A 48 1.86 -3.77 -5.23
N PHE A 49 1.73 -4.00 -3.91
CA PHE A 49 0.58 -4.67 -3.30
C PHE A 49 -0.50 -3.68 -2.84
N ILE A 50 -0.21 -2.38 -2.90
CA ILE A 50 -1.16 -1.34 -2.52
C ILE A 50 -1.99 -0.98 -3.74
N HIS A 51 -3.11 -1.68 -3.91
CA HIS A 51 -4.07 -1.44 -4.99
C HIS A 51 -4.94 -0.18 -4.80
N THR A 52 -4.57 0.70 -3.87
CA THR A 52 -5.33 1.89 -3.50
C THR A 52 -4.53 3.17 -3.75
N PRO A 53 -4.43 3.63 -5.02
CA PRO A 53 -3.72 4.85 -5.39
C PRO A 53 -4.15 6.09 -4.59
N LYS A 54 -5.42 6.14 -4.18
CA LYS A 54 -5.99 7.24 -3.39
C LYS A 54 -5.25 7.49 -2.08
N PHE A 55 -4.87 6.44 -1.35
CA PHE A 55 -4.22 6.59 -0.05
C PHE A 55 -2.78 7.03 -0.21
N LEU A 56 -2.09 6.50 -1.22
CA LEU A 56 -0.73 6.93 -1.54
C LEU A 56 -0.71 8.40 -1.99
N GLN A 57 -1.70 8.84 -2.78
CA GLN A 57 -1.83 10.23 -3.19
C GLN A 57 -2.07 11.15 -1.99
N GLN A 58 -3.01 10.78 -1.11
CA GLN A 58 -3.27 11.55 0.11
C GLN A 58 -2.00 11.64 0.97
N PHE A 59 -1.34 10.51 1.21
CA PHE A 59 -0.10 10.47 1.98
C PHE A 59 0.97 11.40 1.40
N HIS A 60 1.28 11.29 0.11
CA HIS A 60 2.31 12.14 -0.51
C HIS A 60 1.89 13.61 -0.70
N ALA A 61 0.59 13.91 -0.72
CA ALA A 61 0.11 15.29 -0.68
C ALA A 61 0.40 15.96 0.67
N TYR A 62 0.25 15.24 1.78
CA TYR A 62 0.60 15.74 3.11
C TYR A 62 2.11 15.67 3.37
N PHE A 63 2.78 14.67 2.82
CA PHE A 63 4.20 14.42 3.02
C PHE A 63 4.97 14.40 1.68
N PRO A 64 5.17 15.57 1.04
CA PRO A 64 5.82 15.63 -0.27
C PRO A 64 7.33 15.29 -0.22
N HIS A 65 7.94 15.36 0.96
CA HIS A 65 9.35 15.02 1.18
C HIS A 65 9.59 13.52 1.38
N GLU A 66 8.53 12.75 1.64
CA GLU A 66 8.63 11.32 1.89
C GLU A 66 9.08 10.55 0.65
N PRO A 67 9.88 9.49 0.83
CA PRO A 67 10.39 8.70 -0.28
C PRO A 67 9.23 8.04 -1.05
N GLY A 68 9.32 8.04 -2.37
CA GLY A 68 8.30 7.44 -3.22
C GLY A 68 7.44 8.45 -3.96
N GLY A 69 7.03 9.57 -3.36
CA GLY A 69 6.01 10.46 -3.96
C GLY A 69 6.24 10.76 -5.45
N LYS A 70 7.41 11.28 -5.81
CA LYS A 70 7.83 11.54 -7.21
C LYS A 70 7.98 10.30 -8.11
N ARG A 71 8.36 9.15 -7.54
CA ARG A 71 8.49 7.86 -8.24
C ARG A 71 7.14 7.18 -8.42
N LEU A 72 6.15 7.64 -7.65
CA LEU A 72 4.81 7.11 -7.66
C LEU A 72 3.86 7.85 -8.62
N LEU A 73 4.14 9.12 -8.94
CA LEU A 73 3.37 9.92 -9.91
C LEU A 73 3.11 9.21 -11.26
N PRO A 74 4.08 8.49 -11.88
CA PRO A 74 3.84 7.84 -13.17
C PRO A 74 2.85 6.67 -13.10
N TRP A 75 2.86 5.86 -12.02
CA TRP A 75 1.88 4.77 -11.87
C TRP A 75 0.53 5.27 -11.35
N MET A 76 0.51 6.36 -10.58
CA MET A 76 -0.73 7.00 -10.12
C MET A 76 -1.53 7.63 -11.26
N GLY A 77 -0.85 8.09 -12.33
CA GLY A 77 -1.48 8.70 -13.50
C GLY A 77 -1.87 7.73 -14.61
N SER A 78 -1.56 6.43 -14.49
CA SER A 78 -1.74 5.45 -15.58
C SER A 78 -2.92 4.48 -15.41
N GLN A 79 -3.74 4.60 -14.36
CA GLN A 79 -4.95 3.76 -14.18
C GLN A 79 -6.18 4.33 -14.92
N GLY A 80 -5.98 4.91 -16.11
CA GLY A 80 -7.01 5.53 -16.92
C GLY A 80 -6.71 5.34 -18.40
N GLY A 81 -7.33 4.31 -18.98
CA GLY A 81 -7.08 3.76 -20.31
C GLY A 81 -6.93 2.25 -20.07
N GLU A 82 -7.99 1.46 -20.18
CA GLU A 82 -8.92 1.30 -21.32
C GLU A 82 -10.30 0.83 -20.86
#